data_AF-A0AAE0K7P9-F1
#
_entry.id   AF-A0AAE0K7P9-F1
#
_cell.length_a   1.000
_cell.length_b   1.000
_cell.length_c   1.000
_cell.angle_alpha   90.00
_cell.angle_beta   90.00
_cell.angle_gamma   90.00
#
_symmetry.space_group_name_H-M   'P 1'
#
loop_
_entity.id
_entity.type
_entity.pdbx_description
1 polymer ?
#
loop_
_entity_poly.entity_id
_entity_poly.type
_entity_poly.pdbx_seq_one_letter_code
_entity_poly.pdbx_strand_id
1 'polypeptide(L)'
;MDQASPSPHHRHQSSLEGVIYFTPGPALEIGELIRAKQIFYRIIDHFQGLNESRNSHYNRTLLVRLTYEYARSEESQDIFLRGFFQAMTLPIDIESDLDFENSEEDLRLALFCFVDYLVDNFFLPLRVLSGKTL
;
A
#
# COMPACT_ATOMS: atom_id res chain seq x y z
N MET A 1 -45.82 2.46 6.03
CA MET A 1 -44.89 1.43 6.53
C MET A 1 -43.74 1.42 5.54
N ASP A 2 -42.82 2.37 5.74
CA ASP A 2 -41.72 2.62 4.81
C ASP A 2 -40.49 1.84 5.29
N GLN A 3 -40.08 0.85 4.49
CA GLN A 3 -38.87 0.06 4.71
C GLN A 3 -37.67 0.86 4.20
N ALA A 4 -36.86 1.36 5.13
CA ALA A 4 -35.59 2.01 4.85
C ALA A 4 -34.62 1.01 4.21
N SER A 5 -34.10 1.36 3.03
CA SER A 5 -33.02 0.63 2.37
C SER A 5 -31.74 0.68 3.21
N PRO A 6 -30.98 -0.43 3.34
CA PRO A 6 -29.69 -0.38 4.02
C PRO A 6 -28.71 0.45 3.19
N SER A 7 -28.21 1.54 3.78
CA SER A 7 -27.16 2.37 3.19
C SER A 7 -25.91 1.52 2.95
N PRO A 8 -25.21 1.70 1.82
CA PRO A 8 -23.92 1.06 1.57
C PRO A 8 -22.96 1.42 2.69
N HIS A 9 -22.22 0.43 3.18
CA HIS A 9 -21.31 0.52 4.31
C HIS A 9 -20.21 1.57 4.07
N HIS A 10 -20.51 2.81 4.44
CA HIS A 10 -19.57 3.89 4.70
C HIS A 10 -18.78 3.57 5.97
N ARG A 11 -17.95 2.51 5.93
CA ARG A 11 -17.24 2.07 7.14
C ARG A 11 -15.76 2.39 7.18
N HIS A 12 -15.07 2.74 6.07
CA HIS A 12 -13.64 3.11 6.12
C HIS A 12 -13.19 4.09 5.01
N GLN A 13 -14.07 4.95 4.49
CA GLN A 13 -13.74 5.93 3.44
C GLN A 13 -13.18 7.26 3.98
N SER A 14 -12.33 7.21 4.99
CA SER A 14 -11.77 8.43 5.58
C SER A 14 -10.34 8.18 6.05
N SER A 15 -9.40 8.20 5.09
CA SER A 15 -8.04 8.76 5.27
C SER A 15 -7.17 8.60 4.01
N LEU A 16 -7.33 7.55 3.19
CA LEU A 16 -6.42 7.32 2.04
C LEU A 16 -6.88 7.89 0.69
N GLU A 17 -8.18 8.13 0.50
CA GLU A 17 -8.73 8.64 -0.78
C GLU A 17 -8.35 10.11 -1.07
N GLY A 18 -7.70 10.80 -0.12
CA GLY A 18 -7.29 12.19 -0.27
C GLY A 18 -5.78 12.44 -0.42
N VAL A 19 -4.88 11.49 -0.17
CA VAL A 19 -3.46 11.85 0.12
C VAL A 19 -2.41 10.83 -0.34
N ILE A 20 -2.65 9.90 -1.25
CA ILE A 20 -1.53 9.19 -1.93
C ILE A 20 -1.40 9.72 -3.34
N TYR A 21 -0.54 10.72 -3.49
CA TYR A 21 -0.21 11.26 -4.80
C TYR A 21 0.99 10.48 -5.35
N PHE A 22 0.74 9.59 -6.30
CA PHE A 22 1.79 9.01 -7.16
C PHE A 22 2.26 10.08 -8.16
N THR A 23 2.79 11.18 -7.66
CA THR A 23 3.34 12.26 -8.47
C THR A 23 4.83 12.04 -8.64
N PRO A 24 5.37 12.15 -9.87
CA PRO A 24 6.81 12.17 -10.09
C PRO A 24 7.45 13.27 -9.25
N GLY A 25 8.46 12.90 -8.46
CA GLY A 25 9.33 13.82 -7.75
C GLY A 25 10.69 13.94 -8.44
N PRO A 26 11.60 14.78 -7.92
CA PRO A 26 13.01 14.63 -8.26
C PRO A 26 13.45 13.18 -7.95
N ALA A 27 14.32 12.62 -8.78
CA ALA A 27 14.86 11.28 -8.51
C ALA A 27 15.48 11.26 -7.10
N LEU A 28 15.17 10.21 -6.32
CA LEU A 28 15.84 9.98 -5.04
C LEU A 28 17.35 9.91 -5.24
N GLU A 29 18.10 10.43 -4.27
CA GLU A 29 19.53 10.19 -4.23
C GLU A 29 19.79 8.67 -4.10
N ILE A 30 20.87 8.17 -4.68
CA ILE A 30 21.21 6.73 -4.65
C ILE A 30 21.22 6.20 -3.21
N GLY A 31 21.73 6.99 -2.25
CA GLY A 31 21.74 6.64 -0.83
C GLY A 31 20.33 6.51 -0.24
N GLU A 32 19.46 7.49 -0.51
CA GLU A 32 18.05 7.49 -0.08
C GLU A 32 17.31 6.29 -0.67
N LEU A 33 17.49 6.03 -1.97
CA LEU A 33 16.86 4.92 -2.67
C LEU A 33 17.25 3.57 -2.08
N ILE A 34 18.54 3.35 -1.79
CA ILE A 34 19.01 2.10 -1.17
C ILE A 34 18.38 1.90 0.20
N ARG A 35 18.35 2.95 1.04
CA ARG A 35 17.75 2.90 2.37
C ARG A 35 16.24 2.66 2.31
N ALA A 36 15.54 3.39 1.45
CA ALA A 36 14.10 3.23 1.25
C ALA A 36 13.75 1.80 0.83
N LYS A 37 14.53 1.20 -0.08
CA LYS A 37 14.38 -0.21 -0.47
C LYS A 37 14.62 -1.17 0.71
N GLN A 38 15.66 -0.95 1.51
CA GLN A 38 15.96 -1.80 2.66
C GLN A 38 14.81 -1.77 3.69
N ILE A 39 14.33 -0.57 4.03
CA ILE A 39 13.22 -0.39 4.96
C ILE A 39 11.93 -1.01 4.40
N PHE A 40 11.64 -0.76 3.12
CA PHE A 40 10.51 -1.36 2.42
C PHE A 40 10.50 -2.89 2.57
N TYR A 41 11.60 -3.57 2.19
CA TYR A 41 11.65 -5.03 2.29
C TYR A 41 11.57 -5.51 3.73
N ARG A 42 12.19 -4.80 4.68
CA ARG A 42 12.10 -5.16 6.09
C ARG A 42 10.66 -5.11 6.62
N ILE A 43 9.87 -4.09 6.26
CA ILE A 43 8.46 -4.01 6.63
C ILE A 43 7.68 -5.18 6.00
N ILE A 44 7.89 -5.43 4.71
CA ILE A 44 7.21 -6.51 3.97
C ILE A 44 7.52 -7.89 4.58
N ASP A 45 8.78 -8.15 4.89
CA ASP A 45 9.25 -9.41 5.45
C ASP A 45 8.78 -9.57 6.90
N HIS A 46 8.76 -8.48 7.69
CA HIS A 46 8.27 -8.51 9.07
C HIS A 46 6.79 -8.90 9.16
N PHE A 47 5.95 -8.36 8.28
CA PHE A 47 4.52 -8.69 8.24
C PHE A 47 4.20 -9.89 7.33
N GLN A 48 5.21 -10.59 6.81
CA GLN A 48 5.02 -11.75 5.97
C GLN A 48 4.26 -12.85 6.73
N GLY A 49 3.24 -13.44 6.10
CA GLY A 49 2.46 -14.53 6.70
C GLY A 49 1.28 -14.08 7.57
N LEU A 50 1.16 -12.80 7.93
CA LEU A 50 0.02 -12.28 8.72
C LEU A 50 -1.29 -12.12 7.94
N ASN A 51 -1.48 -12.85 6.84
CA ASN A 51 -2.75 -12.90 6.10
C ASN A 51 -3.85 -13.68 6.85
N GLU A 52 -3.77 -13.77 8.17
CA GLU A 52 -4.59 -14.68 8.98
C GLU A 52 -6.06 -14.28 9.09
N SER A 53 -6.46 -13.10 8.58
CA SER A 53 -7.88 -12.82 8.44
C SER A 53 -8.45 -13.79 7.38
N ARG A 54 -9.32 -14.71 7.82
CA ARG A 54 -10.04 -15.70 6.99
C ARG A 54 -10.78 -15.08 5.77
N ASN A 55 -10.88 -13.76 5.71
CA ASN A 55 -11.59 -13.01 4.69
C ASN A 55 -10.66 -12.29 3.68
N SER A 56 -9.34 -12.40 3.80
CA SER A 56 -8.43 -11.82 2.80
C SER A 56 -8.34 -12.72 1.57
N HIS A 57 -8.84 -12.25 0.43
CA HIS A 57 -8.82 -13.00 -0.83
C HIS A 57 -7.42 -13.09 -1.48
N TYR A 58 -6.44 -12.35 -0.96
CA TYR A 58 -5.11 -12.26 -1.52
C TYR A 58 -4.07 -12.05 -0.42
N ASN A 59 -2.80 -12.34 -0.73
CA ASN A 59 -1.69 -12.11 0.17
C ASN A 59 -1.30 -10.62 0.11
N ARG A 60 -1.59 -9.88 1.17
CA ARG A 60 -1.42 -8.42 1.22
C ARG A 60 0.03 -7.99 1.05
N THR A 61 0.96 -8.54 1.85
CA THR A 61 2.39 -8.21 1.75
C THR A 61 2.97 -8.60 0.40
N LEU A 62 2.58 -9.76 -0.12
CA LEU A 62 3.02 -10.20 -1.45
C LEU A 62 2.49 -9.28 -2.56
N LEU A 63 1.25 -8.80 -2.47
CA LEU A 63 0.70 -7.87 -3.46
C LEU A 63 1.53 -6.57 -3.52
N VAL A 64 1.85 -5.97 -2.37
CA VAL A 64 2.69 -4.76 -2.31
C VAL A 64 4.06 -5.02 -2.91
N ARG A 65 4.70 -6.13 -2.50
CA ARG A 65 6.01 -6.52 -2.99
C ARG A 65 6.05 -6.66 -4.50
N LEU A 66 5.10 -7.41 -5.07
CA LEU A 66 5.04 -7.65 -6.51
C LEU A 66 4.69 -6.36 -7.27
N THR A 67 3.86 -5.48 -6.71
CA THR A 67 3.55 -4.18 -7.35
C THR A 67 4.81 -3.34 -7.52
N TYR A 68 5.68 -3.33 -6.51
CA TYR A 68 6.99 -2.67 -6.57
C TYR A 68 7.97 -3.38 -7.52
N GLU A 69 8.18 -4.69 -7.37
CA GLU A 69 9.17 -5.45 -8.14
C GLU A 69 8.86 -5.47 -9.65
N TYR A 70 7.58 -5.48 -10.02
CA TYR A 70 7.13 -5.49 -11.42
C TYR A 70 6.81 -4.11 -11.99
N ALA A 71 7.08 -3.03 -11.24
CA ALA A 71 7.02 -1.68 -11.79
C ALA A 71 8.01 -1.56 -12.97
N ARG A 72 7.53 -1.03 -14.10
CA ARG A 72 8.21 -1.15 -15.41
C ARG A 72 9.49 -0.31 -15.57
N SER A 73 9.70 0.69 -14.72
CA SER A 73 10.81 1.62 -14.80
C SER A 73 11.31 1.99 -13.40
N GLU A 74 12.55 2.46 -13.30
CA GLU A 74 13.11 2.98 -12.03
C GLU A 74 12.28 4.16 -11.51
N GLU A 75 11.79 5.02 -12.40
CA GLU A 75 10.87 6.11 -12.05
C GLU A 75 9.57 5.59 -11.44
N SER A 76 8.98 4.53 -12.01
CA SER A 76 7.79 3.89 -11.44
C SER A 76 8.05 3.26 -10.07
N GLN A 77 9.24 2.68 -9.87
CA GLN A 77 9.66 2.16 -8.57
C GLN A 77 9.84 3.28 -7.54
N ASP A 78 10.43 4.41 -7.92
CA ASP A 78 10.58 5.57 -7.05
C ASP A 78 9.22 6.15 -6.64
N ILE A 79 8.34 6.39 -7.62
CA ILE A 79 6.96 6.85 -7.39
C ILE A 79 6.23 5.90 -6.43
N PHE A 80 6.39 4.59 -6.62
CA PHE A 80 5.79 3.60 -5.73
C PHE A 80 6.33 3.71 -4.30
N LEU A 81 7.65 3.78 -4.12
CA LEU A 81 8.28 3.93 -2.80
C LEU A 81 7.78 5.21 -2.12
N ARG A 82 7.75 6.34 -2.83
CA ARG A 82 7.21 7.61 -2.30
C ARG A 82 5.78 7.46 -1.79
N GLY A 83 4.90 6.86 -2.60
CA GLY A 83 3.52 6.62 -2.20
C GLY A 83 3.40 5.65 -1.01
N PHE A 84 4.24 4.61 -0.97
CA PHE A 84 4.29 3.66 0.13
C PHE A 84 4.71 4.34 1.44
N PHE A 85 5.83 5.06 1.47
CA PHE A 85 6.32 5.75 2.66
C PHE A 85 5.33 6.81 3.15
N GLN A 86 4.69 7.54 2.23
CA GLN A 86 3.61 8.46 2.56
C GLN A 86 2.43 7.75 3.24
N ALA A 87 2.00 6.60 2.71
CA ALA A 87 0.90 5.82 3.31
C ALA A 87 1.26 5.26 4.69
N MET A 88 2.51 4.88 4.87
CA MET A 88 3.04 4.40 6.15
C MET A 88 3.27 5.53 7.16
N THR A 89 3.11 6.79 6.76
CA THR A 89 3.45 7.98 7.57
C THR A 89 4.92 7.97 8.02
N LEU A 90 5.79 7.47 7.14
CA LEU A 90 7.22 7.32 7.38
C LEU A 90 8.01 8.32 6.51
N PRO A 91 9.07 8.96 7.04
CA PRO A 91 10.01 9.68 6.19
C PRO A 91 10.68 8.73 5.19
N ILE A 92 10.89 9.16 3.96
CA ILE A 92 11.58 8.31 2.97
C ILE A 92 13.09 8.24 3.23
N ASP A 93 13.62 9.23 3.95
CA ASP A 93 15.01 9.42 4.34
C ASP A 93 15.29 8.95 5.77
N ILE A 94 14.44 8.09 6.36
CA ILE A 94 14.67 7.54 7.70
C ILE A 94 16.11 7.05 7.84
N GLU A 95 16.85 7.67 8.76
CA GLU A 95 18.23 7.30 9.07
C GLU A 95 18.33 6.29 10.21
N SER A 96 17.30 6.22 11.07
CA SER A 96 17.26 5.35 12.24
C SER A 96 16.57 4.02 11.96
N ASP A 97 16.94 2.99 12.72
CA ASP A 97 16.25 1.71 12.65
C ASP A 97 14.76 1.87 13.01
N LEU A 98 13.86 1.29 12.22
CA LEU A 98 12.42 1.29 12.54
C LEU A 98 12.21 0.48 13.83
N ASP A 99 11.61 1.13 14.82
CA ASP A 99 11.22 0.49 16.07
C ASP A 99 9.88 -0.24 15.90
N PHE A 100 9.99 -1.49 15.44
CA PHE A 100 8.83 -2.36 15.25
C PHE A 100 8.13 -2.67 16.58
N GLU A 101 8.85 -2.75 17.71
CA GLU A 101 8.24 -3.15 18.99
C GLU A 101 7.20 -2.15 19.48
N ASN A 102 7.45 -0.85 19.29
CA ASN A 102 6.54 0.20 19.75
C ASN A 102 5.52 0.64 18.71
N SER A 103 5.70 0.25 17.43
CA SER A 103 4.87 0.73 16.30
C SER A 103 4.23 -0.39 15.48
N GLU A 104 4.29 -1.65 15.94
CA GLU A 104 3.88 -2.83 15.15
C GLU A 104 2.45 -2.73 14.64
N GLU A 105 1.51 -2.40 15.52
CA GLU A 105 0.08 -2.36 15.17
C GLU A 105 -0.23 -1.23 14.18
N ASP A 106 0.34 -0.05 14.39
CA ASP A 106 0.15 1.11 13.51
C ASP A 106 0.74 0.85 12.11
N LEU A 107 1.94 0.28 12.05
CA LEU A 107 2.57 -0.13 10.79
C LEU A 107 1.74 -1.20 10.07
N ARG A 108 1.22 -2.18 10.79
CA ARG A 108 0.36 -3.23 10.22
C ARG A 108 -0.93 -2.64 9.65
N LEU A 109 -1.58 -1.74 10.38
CA LEU A 109 -2.81 -1.07 9.94
C LEU A 109 -2.55 -0.21 8.70
N ALA A 110 -1.48 0.60 8.72
CA ALA A 110 -1.11 1.45 7.59
C ALA A 110 -0.82 0.61 6.33
N LEU A 111 -0.06 -0.48 6.46
CA LEU A 111 0.21 -1.41 5.36
C LEU A 111 -1.08 -1.99 4.78
N PHE A 112 -2.01 -2.43 5.65
CA PHE A 112 -3.26 -3.03 5.19
C PHE A 112 -4.17 -1.99 4.51
N CYS A 113 -4.25 -0.78 5.04
CA CYS A 113 -4.96 0.32 4.41
C CYS A 113 -4.35 0.67 3.03
N PHE A 114 -3.02 0.73 2.93
CA PHE A 114 -2.34 0.95 1.65
C PHE A 114 -2.67 -0.12 0.61
N VAL A 115 -2.70 -1.38 1.05
CA VAL A 115 -3.06 -2.52 0.21
C VAL A 115 -4.50 -2.45 -0.26
N ASP A 116 -5.44 -2.20 0.66
CA ASP A 116 -6.86 -2.08 0.32
C ASP A 116 -7.06 -0.92 -0.68
N TYR A 117 -6.35 0.21 -0.50
CA TYR A 117 -6.34 1.32 -1.46
C TYR A 117 -5.81 0.93 -2.84
N LEU A 118 -4.69 0.19 -2.92
CA LEU A 118 -4.16 -0.29 -4.20
C LEU A 118 -5.20 -1.18 -4.90
N VAL A 119 -5.85 -2.07 -4.16
CA VAL A 119 -6.87 -2.95 -4.71
C VAL A 119 -8.07 -2.18 -5.24
N ASP A 120 -8.63 -1.28 -4.44
CA ASP A 120 -9.84 -0.55 -4.80
C ASP A 120 -9.63 0.41 -5.98
N ASN A 121 -8.44 1.02 -6.09
CA ASN A 121 -8.17 2.06 -7.08
C ASN A 121 -7.46 1.57 -8.33
N PHE A 122 -6.66 0.51 -8.25
CA PHE A 122 -5.85 0.03 -9.38
C PHE A 122 -6.25 -1.37 -9.85
N PHE A 123 -6.46 -2.33 -8.95
CA PHE A 123 -6.68 -3.72 -9.35
C PHE A 123 -8.15 -4.08 -9.62
N LEU A 124 -9.10 -3.57 -8.85
CA LEU A 124 -10.54 -3.82 -9.07
C LEU A 124 -11.07 -3.20 -10.36
N PRO A 125 -10.75 -1.94 -10.72
CA PRO A 125 -11.19 -1.37 -11.99
C PRO A 125 -10.72 -2.19 -13.19
N LEU A 126 -9.48 -2.70 -13.14
CA LEU A 126 -8.92 -3.58 -14.17
C LEU A 126 -9.66 -4.92 -14.25
N ARG A 127 -10.12 -5.45 -13.11
CA ARG A 127 -10.88 -6.71 -13.06
C ARG A 127 -12.25 -6.59 -13.74
N VAL A 128 -12.91 -5.43 -13.65
CA VAL A 128 -14.21 -5.17 -14.30
C VAL A 128 -14.06 -4.99 -15.82
N LEU A 129 -12.95 -4.39 -16.27
CA LEU A 129 -12.64 -4.25 -17.69
C LEU A 129 -12.36 -5.60 -18.37
N SER A 130 -11.64 -6.50 -17.70
CA SER A 130 -11.36 -7.85 -18.22
C SER A 130 -12.60 -8.76 -18.31
N GLY A 131 -13.72 -8.39 -17.68
CA GLY A 131 -15.01 -9.08 -17.81
C GLY A 131 -15.77 -8.76 -19.10
N LYS A 132 -15.27 -7.83 -19.92
CA LYS A 132 -15.85 -7.48 -21.23
C LYS A 132 -14.86 -7.83 -22.35
N THR A 133 -14.73 -9.11 -22.61
CA THR A 133 -14.19 -9.58 -23.90
C THR A 133 -15.10 -10.70 -24.41
N LEU A 134 -15.79 -10.36 -25.50
CA LEU A 134 -16.67 -11.15 -26.37
C LEU A 134 -18.10 -11.40 -25.87
#